data_AF-A0AAD9LMV4-F1
#
_entry.id   AF-A0AAD9LMV4-F1
#
_cell.length_a   1.000
_cell.length_b   1.000
_cell.length_c   1.000
_cell.angle_alpha   90.00
_cell.angle_beta   90.00
_cell.angle_gamma   90.00
#
_symmetry.space_group_name_H-M   'P 1'
#
loop_
_entity.id
_entity.type
_entity.pdbx_description
1 polymer ?
#
loop_
_entity_poly.entity_id
_entity_poly.type
_entity_poly.pdbx_seq_one_letter_code
_entity_poly.pdbx_strand_id
1 'polypeptide(L)'
;MDWESFSQETSRHCMPSAAIVKLSEVTGTRLQDMCVILCVDRLPKRDFENDLDFYGALNALAELVNTSECWVIAICSATIYDLENNSLADATQWICQVPTTTLSHPTVTGEDIFAVYEDNKLVKLLIDDMGGFGTPVEILHDVLSESSKPMEYVPVLTDVLNLLQSRYPQFRKKFEKMRNVFLAVVARRKVDEHSQFGILSLDQVTAFGLIRLNEVEQILTCPYVLYLLLDSSEFPWIKELCHAPKENRVEVKPWQF
;
A
#
# COMPACT_ATOMS: atom_id res chain seq x y z
N MET A 1 3.25 -22.25 4.52
CA MET A 1 2.17 -21.75 5.39
C MET A 1 1.89 -20.34 4.92
N ASP A 2 0.69 -20.06 4.41
CA ASP A 2 0.34 -18.70 3.98
C ASP A 2 0.14 -17.78 5.19
N TRP A 3 0.24 -16.47 4.95
CA TRP A 3 0.14 -15.45 6.00
C TRP A 3 -1.23 -15.44 6.68
N GLU A 4 -2.32 -15.76 5.96
CA GLU A 4 -3.66 -15.80 6.53
C GLU A 4 -3.80 -16.91 7.57
N SER A 5 -3.30 -18.10 7.24
CA SER A 5 -3.22 -19.25 8.15
C SER A 5 -2.38 -18.92 9.39
N PHE A 6 -1.23 -18.27 9.21
CA PHE A 6 -0.35 -17.89 10.32
C PHE A 6 -0.97 -16.79 11.21
N SER A 7 -1.63 -15.80 10.60
CA SER A 7 -2.25 -14.67 11.31
C SER A 7 -3.48 -15.07 12.11
N GLN A 8 -4.16 -16.17 11.77
CA GLN A 8 -5.30 -16.67 12.56
C GLN A 8 -4.88 -17.62 13.69
N GLU A 9 -3.64 -18.12 13.66
CA GLU A 9 -3.11 -19.03 14.68
C GLU A 9 -2.61 -18.24 15.90
N THR A 10 -3.54 -17.75 16.71
CA THR A 10 -3.27 -16.93 17.91
C THR A 10 -2.32 -17.58 18.91
N SER A 11 -2.19 -18.90 18.90
CA SER A 11 -1.21 -19.65 19.71
C SER A 11 0.25 -19.36 19.31
N ARG A 12 0.49 -18.86 18.09
CA ARG A 12 1.81 -18.45 17.60
C ARG A 12 2.10 -16.98 17.80
N HIS A 13 1.08 -16.20 18.15
CA HIS A 13 1.25 -14.79 18.45
C HIS A 13 1.85 -14.67 19.84
N CYS A 14 2.84 -13.79 19.97
CA CYS A 14 3.39 -13.45 21.26
C CYS A 14 3.67 -11.96 21.29
N MET A 15 3.66 -11.40 22.50
CA MET A 15 4.08 -10.03 22.69
C MET A 15 5.54 -9.87 22.25
N PRO A 16 5.93 -8.72 21.69
CA PRO A 16 7.31 -8.49 21.23
C PRO A 16 8.37 -8.82 22.28
N SER A 17 8.11 -8.51 23.56
CA SER A 17 8.98 -8.86 24.69
C SER A 17 9.15 -10.37 24.87
N ALA A 18 8.05 -11.14 24.77
CA ALA A 18 8.09 -12.60 24.82
C ALA A 18 8.81 -13.22 23.60
N ALA A 19 8.73 -12.58 22.44
CA ALA A 19 9.47 -13.00 21.25
C ALA A 19 10.99 -12.88 21.46
N ILE A 20 11.45 -11.78 22.07
CA ILE A 20 12.86 -11.55 22.40
C ILE A 20 13.40 -12.59 23.39
N VAL A 21 12.63 -12.92 24.43
CA VAL A 21 13.00 -13.98 25.40
C VAL A 21 13.15 -15.34 24.69
N LYS A 22 12.18 -15.70 23.84
CA LYS A 22 12.27 -16.93 23.04
C LYS A 22 13.48 -16.92 22.10
N LEU A 23 13.83 -15.78 21.51
CA LEU A 23 15.03 -15.67 20.67
C LEU A 23 16.31 -15.90 21.48
N SER A 24 16.41 -15.38 22.71
CA SER A 24 17.51 -15.66 23.64
C SER A 24 17.64 -17.16 23.93
N GLU A 25 16.52 -17.82 24.21
CA GLU A 25 16.49 -19.28 24.46
C GLU A 25 16.95 -20.09 23.23
N VAL A 26 16.44 -19.76 22.04
CA VAL A 26 16.76 -20.46 20.79
C VAL A 26 18.21 -20.25 20.37
N THR A 27 18.73 -19.04 20.54
CA THR A 27 20.11 -18.70 20.14
C THR A 27 21.15 -19.01 21.22
N GLY A 28 20.73 -19.34 22.45
CA GLY A 28 21.61 -19.52 23.60
C GLY A 28 22.37 -18.24 23.98
N THR A 29 21.94 -17.08 23.48
CA THR A 29 22.59 -15.79 23.71
C THR A 29 21.87 -15.07 24.83
N ARG A 30 22.60 -14.52 25.80
CA ARG A 30 22.00 -13.72 26.87
C ARG A 30 21.40 -12.44 26.27
N LEU A 31 20.26 -12.00 26.78
CA LEU A 31 19.57 -10.80 26.30
C LEU A 31 20.49 -9.58 26.17
N GLN A 32 21.33 -9.33 27.18
CA GLN A 32 22.27 -8.19 27.21
C GLN A 32 23.32 -8.21 26.09
N ASP A 33 23.60 -9.39 25.53
CA ASP A 33 24.57 -9.60 24.45
C ASP A 33 23.88 -9.58 23.07
N MET A 34 22.55 -9.43 23.01
CA MET A 34 21.77 -9.45 21.77
C MET A 34 21.51 -8.06 21.18
N CYS A 35 21.59 -7.98 19.86
CA CYS A 35 21.05 -6.89 19.05
C CYS A 35 19.84 -7.40 18.27
N VAL A 36 18.68 -6.77 18.44
CA VAL A 36 17.44 -7.14 17.77
C VAL A 36 16.98 -5.98 16.88
N ILE A 37 16.87 -6.24 15.58
CA ILE A 37 16.21 -5.32 14.64
C ILE A 37 14.78 -5.84 14.45
N LEU A 38 13.81 -5.11 14.99
CA LEU A 38 12.40 -5.43 14.88
C LEU A 38 11.79 -4.61 13.75
N CYS A 39 11.50 -5.27 12.61
CA CYS A 39 10.80 -4.65 11.49
C CYS A 39 9.28 -4.90 11.63
N VAL A 40 8.51 -3.84 11.83
CA VAL A 40 7.05 -3.87 11.84
C VAL A 40 6.55 -3.28 10.53
N ASP A 41 6.09 -4.15 9.63
CA ASP A 41 5.57 -3.72 8.34
C ASP A 41 4.09 -3.35 8.44
N ARG A 42 3.70 -2.27 7.74
CA ARG A 42 2.33 -1.79 7.55
C ARG A 42 1.56 -1.62 8.85
N LEU A 43 2.04 -0.76 9.76
CA LEU A 43 1.26 -0.34 10.91
C LEU A 43 -0.07 0.25 10.41
N PRO A 44 -1.21 -0.42 10.64
CA PRO A 44 -2.45 0.00 10.02
C PRO A 44 -2.96 1.24 10.75
N LYS A 45 -3.14 2.35 10.04
CA LYS A 45 -4.17 3.34 10.41
C LYS A 45 -5.51 2.68 10.14
N ARG A 46 -5.89 1.69 10.96
CA ARG A 46 -7.19 1.00 10.84
C ARG A 46 -8.30 2.04 11.03
N ASP A 47 -9.41 1.79 10.35
CA ASP A 47 -10.51 2.73 10.15
C ASP A 47 -10.81 3.63 11.37
N PHE A 48 -10.69 4.96 11.16
CA PHE A 48 -11.51 6.13 11.56
C PHE A 48 -12.23 6.23 12.90
N GLU A 49 -12.33 5.17 13.70
CA GLU A 49 -13.04 5.19 14.97
C GLU A 49 -12.11 5.07 16.18
N ASN A 50 -10.90 4.53 16.02
CA ASN A 50 -9.93 4.38 17.11
C ASN A 50 -8.50 4.71 16.66
N ASP A 51 -8.13 6.00 16.62
CA ASP A 51 -6.72 6.44 16.52
C ASP A 51 -5.82 5.79 17.60
N LEU A 52 -6.43 5.31 18.68
CA LEU A 52 -5.81 4.58 19.79
C LEU A 52 -5.01 3.34 19.37
N ASP A 53 -5.37 2.63 18.30
CA ASP A 53 -4.70 1.37 17.95
C ASP A 53 -3.32 1.60 17.30
N PHE A 54 -3.20 2.63 16.45
CA PHE A 54 -1.92 3.00 15.82
C PHE A 54 -0.95 3.58 16.86
N TYR A 55 -1.40 4.57 17.64
CA TYR A 55 -0.57 5.18 18.67
C TYR A 55 -0.28 4.24 19.83
N GLY A 56 -1.20 3.34 20.16
CA GLY A 56 -0.98 2.26 21.12
C GLY A 56 0.10 1.30 20.66
N ALA A 57 0.10 0.90 19.38
CA ALA A 57 1.14 0.05 18.82
C ALA A 57 2.50 0.76 18.78
N LEU A 58 2.54 2.05 18.41
CA LEU A 58 3.77 2.84 18.43
C LEU A 58 4.31 3.02 19.87
N ASN A 59 3.43 3.29 20.83
CA ASN A 59 3.81 3.41 22.24
C ASN A 59 4.33 2.08 22.78
N ALA A 60 3.69 0.95 22.46
CA ALA A 60 4.18 -0.38 22.84
C ALA A 60 5.57 -0.68 22.26
N LEU A 61 5.86 -0.25 21.02
CA LEU A 61 7.20 -0.37 20.44
C LEU A 61 8.21 0.54 21.13
N ALA A 62 7.83 1.78 21.46
CA ALA A 62 8.69 2.70 22.19
C ALA A 62 9.00 2.17 23.60
N GLU A 63 7.99 1.66 24.31
CA GLU A 63 8.14 1.00 25.60
C GLU A 63 9.07 -0.22 25.49
N LEU A 64 8.92 -1.06 24.45
CA LEU A 64 9.81 -2.18 24.21
C LEU A 64 11.27 -1.74 24.06
N VAL A 65 11.54 -0.75 23.21
CA VAL A 65 12.89 -0.22 22.99
C VAL A 65 13.46 0.34 24.29
N ASN A 66 12.65 1.05 25.09
CA ASN A 66 13.09 1.69 26.32
C ASN A 66 13.28 0.73 27.50
N THR A 67 12.56 -0.39 27.53
CA THR A 67 12.52 -1.32 28.68
C THR A 67 13.28 -2.63 28.42
N SER A 68 13.72 -2.88 27.18
CA SER A 68 14.43 -4.12 26.85
C SER A 68 15.81 -4.18 27.48
N GLU A 69 16.18 -5.37 27.96
CA GLU A 69 17.56 -5.66 28.40
C GLU A 69 18.52 -5.88 27.22
N CYS A 70 18.00 -6.14 26.01
CA CYS A 70 18.79 -6.23 24.79
C CYS A 70 18.80 -4.91 24.02
N TRP A 71 19.78 -4.70 23.15
CA TRP A 71 19.78 -3.54 22.26
C TRP A 71 18.74 -3.75 21.15
N VAL A 72 17.67 -2.94 21.13
CA VAL A 72 16.55 -3.06 20.17
C VAL A 72 16.52 -1.84 19.26
N ILE A 73 16.45 -2.09 17.95
CA ILE A 73 16.07 -1.09 16.95
C ILE A 73 14.71 -1.50 16.40
N ALA A 74 13.67 -0.72 16.69
CA ALA A 74 12.35 -0.90 16.09
C ALA A 74 12.22 -0.02 14.85
N ILE A 75 11.92 -0.61 13.70
CA ILE A 75 11.65 0.06 12.43
C ILE A 75 10.20 -0.22 12.07
N CYS A 76 9.39 0.82 11.94
CA CYS A 76 8.00 0.69 11.51
C CYS A 76 7.76 1.39 10.17
N SER A 77 7.00 0.75 9.28
CA SER A 77 6.47 1.38 8.08
C SER A 77 4.98 1.71 8.25
N ALA A 78 4.56 2.90 7.86
CA ALA A 78 3.16 3.33 7.85
C ALA A 78 2.91 4.27 6.66
N THR A 79 1.68 4.26 6.14
CA THR A 79 1.25 5.17 5.07
C THR A 79 0.34 6.23 5.69
N ILE A 80 0.89 7.40 6.01
CA ILE A 80 0.21 8.51 6.68
C ILE A 80 0.59 9.80 5.95
N TYR A 81 -0.40 10.57 5.49
CA TYR A 81 -0.20 11.87 4.85
C TYR A 81 -0.46 13.03 5.81
N ASP A 82 -1.41 12.92 6.74
CA ASP A 82 -1.59 13.93 7.80
C ASP A 82 -0.70 13.61 9.01
N LEU A 83 0.55 14.06 8.95
CA LEU A 83 1.51 13.98 10.07
C LEU A 83 1.44 15.23 10.97
N GLU A 84 0.94 16.34 10.44
CA GLU A 84 0.98 17.66 11.09
C GLU A 84 -0.14 17.82 12.14
N ASN A 85 -1.32 17.22 11.96
CA ASN A 85 -2.44 17.39 12.89
C ASN A 85 -2.46 16.38 14.05
N ASN A 86 -1.39 16.36 14.83
CA ASN A 86 -1.28 15.86 16.22
C ASN A 86 -0.62 14.48 16.40
N SER A 87 0.45 14.48 17.21
CA SER A 87 1.06 13.38 18.00
C SER A 87 2.42 12.84 17.55
N LEU A 88 2.83 12.96 16.28
CA LEU A 88 4.15 12.48 15.83
C LEU A 88 5.20 13.59 15.69
N ALA A 89 4.80 14.85 15.59
CA ALA A 89 5.76 15.97 15.50
C ALA A 89 6.62 16.11 16.77
N ASP A 90 6.10 15.71 17.93
CA ASP A 90 6.81 15.70 19.22
C ASP A 90 7.49 14.36 19.52
N ALA A 91 7.46 13.41 18.58
CA ALA A 91 8.13 12.13 18.69
C ALA A 91 9.64 12.33 18.80
N THR A 92 10.27 11.72 19.81
CA THR A 92 11.74 11.67 19.91
C THR A 92 12.36 10.65 18.96
N GLN A 93 11.51 9.86 18.29
CA GLN A 93 11.88 8.85 17.31
C GLN A 93 12.34 9.49 16.00
N TRP A 94 13.30 8.86 15.33
CA TRP A 94 13.71 9.30 14.00
C TRP A 94 12.63 8.95 12.98
N ILE A 95 11.97 9.98 12.45
CA ILE A 95 10.99 9.85 11.36
C ILE A 95 11.70 10.05 10.03
N CYS A 96 11.59 9.07 9.13
CA CYS A 96 12.06 9.18 7.76
C CYS A 96 10.85 9.10 6.82
N GLN A 97 10.57 10.20 6.14
CA GLN A 97 9.61 10.19 5.03
C GLN A 97 10.29 9.49 3.86
N VAL A 98 9.81 8.29 3.53
CA VAL A 98 10.24 7.59 2.33
C VAL A 98 9.39 8.12 1.19
N PRO A 99 9.97 8.81 0.18
CA PRO A 99 9.19 9.29 -0.94
C PRO A 99 8.54 8.08 -1.64
N THR A 100 7.27 8.23 -2.00
CA THR A 100 6.55 7.29 -2.87
C THR A 100 7.14 7.34 -4.27
N THR A 101 8.38 6.87 -4.42
CA THR A 101 9.05 6.73 -5.70
C THR A 101 8.30 5.68 -6.52
N THR A 102 8.18 5.93 -7.82
CA THR A 102 7.78 4.91 -8.78
C THR A 102 8.72 3.73 -8.58
N LEU A 103 8.19 2.62 -8.06
CA LEU A 103 9.02 1.46 -7.82
C LEU A 103 9.51 0.98 -9.19
N SER A 104 10.83 0.96 -9.37
CA SER A 104 11.45 0.19 -10.43
C SER A 104 10.99 -1.26 -10.35
N HIS A 105 11.16 -2.04 -11.43
CA HIS A 105 10.78 -3.43 -11.43
C HIS A 105 11.32 -4.13 -10.16
N PRO A 106 10.47 -4.92 -9.47
CA PRO A 106 10.92 -5.62 -8.29
C PRO A 106 12.04 -6.59 -8.67
N THR A 107 13.11 -6.59 -7.88
CA THR A 107 14.26 -7.50 -8.08
C THR A 107 14.35 -8.47 -6.91
N VAL A 108 14.66 -9.74 -7.20
CA VAL A 108 15.02 -10.74 -6.19
C VAL A 108 16.50 -11.03 -6.38
N THR A 109 17.29 -10.85 -5.33
CA THR A 109 18.76 -11.04 -5.37
C THR A 109 19.50 -10.22 -6.44
N GLY A 110 18.90 -9.10 -6.86
CA GLY A 110 19.44 -8.22 -7.92
C GLY A 110 19.02 -8.60 -9.34
N GLU A 111 18.26 -9.68 -9.53
CA GLU A 111 17.67 -10.06 -10.82
C GLU A 111 16.23 -9.55 -10.92
N ASP A 112 15.87 -8.98 -12.07
CA ASP A 112 14.50 -8.55 -12.36
C ASP A 112 13.58 -9.78 -12.40
N ILE A 113 12.53 -9.76 -11.58
CA ILE A 113 11.53 -10.84 -11.52
C ILE A 113 10.86 -11.05 -12.89
N PHE A 114 10.80 -9.99 -13.71
CA PHE A 114 10.25 -10.03 -15.06
C PHE A 114 11.31 -10.23 -16.16
N ALA A 115 12.58 -10.50 -15.82
CA ALA A 115 13.64 -10.77 -16.80
C ALA A 115 13.27 -11.91 -17.77
N VAL A 116 12.56 -12.92 -17.29
CA VAL A 116 12.07 -14.06 -18.10
C VAL A 116 11.13 -13.59 -19.23
N TYR A 117 10.51 -12.43 -19.07
CA TYR A 117 9.56 -11.84 -20.01
C TYR A 117 10.12 -10.60 -20.74
N GLU A 118 11.43 -10.37 -20.72
CA GLU A 118 12.06 -9.15 -21.26
C GLU A 118 11.70 -8.90 -22.73
N ASP A 119 11.57 -9.94 -23.56
CA ASP A 119 11.18 -9.81 -24.97
C ASP A 119 9.66 -9.75 -25.18
N ASN A 120 8.87 -9.96 -24.12
CA ASN A 120 7.42 -10.00 -24.21
C ASN A 120 6.81 -8.60 -24.10
N LYS A 121 6.47 -8.03 -25.25
CA LYS A 121 5.83 -6.70 -25.35
C LYS A 121 4.53 -6.60 -24.57
N LEU A 122 3.78 -7.69 -24.42
CA LEU A 122 2.52 -7.69 -23.67
C LEU A 122 2.77 -7.55 -22.18
N VAL A 123 3.76 -8.28 -21.64
CA VAL A 123 4.13 -8.18 -20.22
C VAL A 123 4.66 -6.79 -19.89
N LYS A 124 5.50 -6.23 -20.77
CA LYS A 124 5.95 -4.83 -20.63
C LYS A 124 4.78 -3.85 -20.58
N LEU A 125 3.83 -3.96 -21.51
CA LEU A 125 2.63 -3.13 -21.50
C LEU A 125 1.82 -3.28 -20.21
N LEU A 126 1.63 -4.52 -19.72
CA LEU A 126 0.91 -4.77 -18.47
C LEU A 126 1.63 -4.15 -17.27
N ILE A 127 2.97 -4.24 -17.20
CA ILE A 127 3.77 -3.61 -16.14
C ILE A 127 3.66 -2.08 -16.21
N ASP A 128 3.74 -1.51 -17.42
CA ASP A 128 3.57 -0.06 -17.63
C ASP A 128 2.17 0.39 -17.18
N ASP A 129 1.13 -0.39 -17.47
CA ASP A 129 -0.24 -0.14 -17.02
C ASP A 129 -0.41 -0.28 -15.51
N MET A 130 0.46 -1.04 -14.83
CA MET A 130 0.54 -1.05 -13.37
C MET A 130 1.28 0.17 -12.79
N GLY A 131 1.85 1.05 -13.61
CA GLY A 131 2.30 2.40 -13.21
C GLY A 131 3.34 2.45 -12.09
N GLY A 132 4.15 1.40 -11.93
CA GLY A 132 5.13 1.27 -10.83
C GLY A 132 4.49 1.11 -9.44
N PHE A 133 3.23 0.66 -9.39
CA PHE A 133 2.55 0.25 -8.16
C PHE A 133 2.97 -1.18 -7.80
N GLY A 134 3.61 -1.37 -6.65
CA GLY A 134 4.16 -2.67 -6.25
C GLY A 134 3.08 -3.75 -6.14
N THR A 135 1.98 -3.46 -5.44
CA THR A 135 0.90 -4.42 -5.21
C THR A 135 0.29 -4.99 -6.51
N PRO A 136 -0.11 -4.17 -7.51
CA PRO A 136 -0.57 -4.71 -8.79
C PRO A 136 0.51 -5.47 -9.58
N VAL A 137 1.77 -5.06 -9.49
CA VAL A 137 2.90 -5.73 -10.15
C VAL A 137 3.14 -7.11 -9.52
N GLU A 138 3.07 -7.23 -8.19
CA GLU A 138 3.15 -8.51 -7.47
C GLU A 138 2.02 -9.46 -7.91
N ILE A 139 0.79 -8.95 -8.00
CA ILE A 139 -0.37 -9.74 -8.45
C ILE A 139 -0.23 -10.16 -9.90
N LEU A 140 0.29 -9.27 -10.76
CA LEU A 140 0.60 -9.62 -12.15
C LEU A 140 1.57 -10.79 -12.18
N HIS A 141 2.67 -10.74 -11.42
CA HIS A 141 3.62 -11.85 -11.34
C HIS A 141 2.96 -13.18 -10.92
N ASP A 142 2.11 -13.16 -9.89
CA ASP A 142 1.38 -14.34 -9.41
C ASP A 142 0.50 -14.93 -10.54
N VAL A 143 -0.26 -14.09 -11.25
CA VAL A 143 -1.09 -14.48 -12.39
C VAL A 143 -0.25 -15.07 -13.53
N LEU A 144 0.90 -14.46 -13.84
CA LEU A 144 1.78 -14.93 -14.92
C LEU A 144 2.47 -16.26 -14.57
N SER A 145 2.75 -16.50 -13.30
CA SER A 145 3.41 -17.72 -12.81
C SER A 145 2.48 -18.93 -12.78
N GLU A 146 1.19 -18.71 -12.53
CA GLU A 146 0.19 -19.79 -12.43
C GLU A 146 -0.54 -20.08 -13.76
N SER A 147 -0.47 -19.15 -14.72
CA SER A 147 -1.23 -19.27 -15.96
C SER A 147 -0.59 -20.23 -16.96
N SER A 148 -1.29 -21.33 -17.27
CA SER A 148 -1.06 -22.13 -18.47
C SER A 148 -1.80 -21.60 -19.70
N LYS A 149 -2.54 -20.49 -19.56
CA LYS A 149 -3.36 -19.91 -20.61
C LYS A 149 -2.51 -19.15 -21.64
N PRO A 150 -2.98 -19.02 -22.89
CA PRO A 150 -2.37 -18.11 -23.84
C PRO A 150 -2.30 -16.70 -23.26
N MET A 151 -1.13 -16.08 -23.44
CA MET A 151 -0.80 -14.77 -22.90
C MET A 151 -1.49 -13.69 -23.74
N GLU A 152 -2.72 -13.35 -23.34
CA GLU A 152 -3.57 -12.32 -23.95
C GLU A 152 -3.88 -11.22 -22.93
N TYR A 153 -3.97 -9.97 -23.41
CA TYR A 153 -4.09 -8.79 -22.54
C TYR A 153 -5.32 -8.85 -21.63
N VAL A 154 -6.51 -9.02 -22.23
CA VAL A 154 -7.80 -8.94 -21.51
C VAL A 154 -7.97 -10.06 -20.49
N PRO A 155 -7.68 -11.34 -20.82
CA PRO A 155 -7.76 -12.43 -19.83
C PRO A 155 -6.79 -12.25 -18.66
N VAL A 156 -5.53 -11.90 -18.93
CA VAL A 156 -4.53 -11.69 -17.87
C VAL A 156 -4.96 -10.55 -16.95
N LEU A 157 -5.43 -9.45 -17.54
CA LEU A 157 -5.87 -8.30 -16.77
C LEU A 157 -7.11 -8.60 -15.93
N THR A 158 -8.03 -9.41 -16.44
CA THR A 158 -9.20 -9.88 -15.70
C THR A 158 -8.79 -10.77 -14.52
N ASP A 159 -7.83 -11.68 -14.72
CA ASP A 159 -7.28 -12.53 -13.66
C ASP A 159 -6.59 -11.69 -12.57
N VAL A 160 -5.82 -10.65 -12.95
CA VAL A 160 -5.21 -9.67 -12.02
C VAL A 160 -6.27 -8.94 -11.20
N LEU A 161 -7.34 -8.47 -11.83
CA LEU A 161 -8.43 -7.76 -11.16
C LEU A 161 -9.14 -8.66 -10.15
N ASN A 162 -9.45 -9.89 -10.53
CA ASN A 162 -10.09 -10.86 -9.65
C ASN A 162 -9.21 -11.19 -8.44
N LEU A 163 -7.91 -11.40 -8.67
CA LEU A 163 -6.96 -11.71 -7.60
C LEU A 163 -6.77 -10.52 -6.66
N LEU A 164 -6.70 -9.28 -7.19
CA LEU A 164 -6.66 -8.05 -6.40
C LEU A 164 -7.91 -7.92 -5.50
N GLN A 165 -9.10 -8.15 -6.05
CA GLN A 165 -10.35 -8.10 -5.27
C GLN A 165 -10.41 -9.18 -4.19
N SER A 166 -9.93 -10.39 -4.49
CA SER A 166 -9.85 -11.50 -3.55
C SER A 166 -8.90 -11.21 -2.39
N ARG A 167 -7.71 -10.69 -2.69
CA ARG A 167 -6.65 -10.41 -1.70
C ARG A 167 -6.95 -9.19 -0.84
N TYR A 168 -7.72 -8.24 -1.37
CA TYR A 168 -8.08 -7.01 -0.68
C TYR A 168 -9.61 -6.80 -0.67
N PRO A 169 -10.39 -7.61 0.07
CA PRO A 169 -11.85 -7.49 0.10
C PRO A 169 -12.33 -6.15 0.69
N GLN A 170 -11.52 -5.55 1.58
CA GLN A 170 -11.76 -4.21 2.13
C GLN A 170 -11.68 -3.12 1.04
N PHE A 171 -10.80 -3.31 0.05
CA PHE A 171 -10.68 -2.42 -1.09
C PHE A 171 -11.96 -2.46 -1.94
N ARG A 172 -12.54 -3.66 -2.17
CA ARG A 172 -13.82 -3.80 -2.89
C ARG A 172 -14.95 -2.98 -2.26
N LYS A 173 -15.12 -3.06 -0.93
CA LYS A 173 -16.15 -2.28 -0.21
C LYS A 173 -15.91 -0.76 -0.28
N LYS A 174 -14.64 -0.34 -0.33
CA LYS A 174 -14.28 1.08 -0.45
C LYS A 174 -14.36 1.57 -1.90
N PHE A 175 -14.23 0.69 -2.89
CA PHE A 175 -14.31 1.01 -4.31
C PHE A 175 -15.62 1.70 -4.68
N GLU A 176 -16.75 1.23 -4.14
CA GLU A 176 -18.07 1.86 -4.27
C GLU A 176 -18.07 3.34 -3.83
N LYS A 177 -17.24 3.68 -2.84
CA LYS A 177 -17.13 5.00 -2.23
C LYS A 177 -16.00 5.83 -2.84
N MET A 178 -15.08 5.21 -3.58
CA MET A 178 -13.94 5.86 -4.22
C MET A 178 -14.33 6.66 -5.46
N ARG A 179 -15.63 6.92 -5.67
CA ARG A 179 -16.08 7.53 -6.91
C ARG A 179 -15.41 8.87 -7.22
N ASN A 180 -15.45 9.73 -6.21
CA ASN A 180 -14.88 11.06 -6.29
C ASN A 180 -13.33 11.03 -6.36
N VAL A 181 -12.72 9.93 -5.92
CA VAL A 181 -11.28 9.73 -5.99
C VAL A 181 -10.84 9.51 -7.44
N PHE A 182 -11.46 8.55 -8.14
CA PHE A 182 -11.13 8.30 -9.54
C PHE A 182 -11.42 9.53 -10.42
N LEU A 183 -12.52 10.23 -10.16
CA LEU A 183 -12.79 11.50 -10.83
C LEU A 183 -11.70 12.54 -10.56
N ALA A 184 -11.19 12.62 -9.34
CA ALA A 184 -10.08 13.52 -9.01
C ALA A 184 -8.77 13.12 -9.72
N VAL A 185 -8.46 11.82 -9.81
CA VAL A 185 -7.30 11.32 -10.57
C VAL A 185 -7.45 11.67 -12.06
N VAL A 186 -8.58 11.34 -12.68
CA VAL A 186 -8.84 11.61 -14.11
C VAL A 186 -8.83 13.12 -14.40
N ALA A 187 -9.41 13.93 -13.51
CA ALA A 187 -9.44 15.38 -13.64
C ALA A 187 -8.11 16.05 -13.31
N ARG A 188 -7.09 15.28 -12.87
CA ARG A 188 -5.82 15.79 -12.32
C ARG A 188 -6.08 16.93 -11.32
N ARG A 189 -7.06 16.72 -10.45
CA ARG A 189 -7.46 17.71 -9.45
C ARG A 189 -6.28 17.92 -8.52
N LYS A 190 -5.88 19.16 -8.30
CA LYS A 190 -4.93 19.47 -7.22
C LYS A 190 -5.53 19.09 -5.87
N VAL A 191 -4.74 18.40 -5.07
CA VAL A 191 -5.13 17.89 -3.75
C VAL A 191 -4.07 18.30 -2.73
N ASP A 192 -4.51 18.46 -1.50
CA ASP A 192 -3.71 18.74 -0.31
C ASP A 192 -4.14 17.77 0.80
N GLU A 193 -3.46 17.82 1.95
CA GLU A 193 -3.76 16.99 3.12
C GLU A 193 -5.21 17.13 3.63
N HIS A 194 -5.85 18.28 3.38
CA HIS A 194 -7.21 18.58 3.79
C HIS A 194 -8.26 18.12 2.75
N SER A 195 -7.82 17.62 1.60
CA SER A 195 -8.70 17.29 0.49
C SER A 195 -9.60 16.11 0.79
N GLN A 196 -10.89 16.32 0.54
CA GLN A 196 -11.94 15.30 0.68
C GLN A 196 -12.41 14.80 -0.69
N PHE A 197 -12.81 13.53 -0.72
CA PHE A 197 -13.31 12.80 -1.89
C PHE A 197 -14.66 12.16 -1.55
N GLY A 198 -15.69 12.99 -1.37
CA GLY A 198 -16.95 12.55 -0.78
C GLY A 198 -16.81 12.43 0.74
N ILE A 199 -16.92 11.21 1.27
CA ILE A 199 -16.71 10.91 2.69
C ILE A 199 -15.30 10.41 3.01
N LEU A 200 -14.41 10.38 2.00
CA LEU A 200 -13.07 9.83 2.13
C LEU A 200 -12.01 10.95 2.20
N SER A 201 -11.10 10.87 3.18
CA SER A 201 -9.91 11.72 3.27
C SER A 201 -8.77 11.21 2.38
N LEU A 202 -7.74 12.03 2.18
CA LEU A 202 -6.54 11.65 1.44
C LEU A 202 -5.86 10.39 2.02
N ASP A 203 -5.73 10.29 3.35
CA ASP A 203 -5.20 9.10 4.02
C ASP A 203 -5.98 7.82 3.69
N GLN A 204 -7.31 7.88 3.68
CA GLN A 204 -8.16 6.71 3.38
C GLN A 204 -7.96 6.20 1.97
N VAL A 205 -7.71 7.13 1.06
CA VAL A 205 -7.54 6.87 -0.36
C VAL A 205 -6.21 6.17 -0.62
N THR A 206 -5.14 6.63 0.03
CA THR A 206 -3.77 6.18 -0.22
C THR A 206 -3.34 4.99 0.64
N ALA A 207 -4.06 4.69 1.73
CA ALA A 207 -3.72 3.61 2.69
C ALA A 207 -3.49 2.22 2.07
N PHE A 208 -4.10 1.92 0.92
CA PHE A 208 -3.95 0.62 0.24
C PHE A 208 -2.73 0.57 -0.69
N GLY A 209 -2.02 1.68 -0.88
CA GLY A 209 -0.88 1.77 -1.79
C GLY A 209 -1.25 1.61 -3.27
N LEU A 210 -2.56 1.65 -3.59
CA LEU A 210 -3.13 1.55 -4.94
C LEU A 210 -3.42 2.92 -5.56
N ILE A 211 -3.42 3.98 -4.74
CA ILE A 211 -3.55 5.37 -5.15
C ILE A 211 -2.44 6.14 -4.43
N ARG A 212 -1.74 7.01 -5.15
CA ARG A 212 -0.59 7.77 -4.65
C ARG A 212 -0.81 9.25 -4.86
N LEU A 213 -0.31 10.07 -3.95
CA LEU A 213 -0.12 11.49 -4.18
C LEU A 213 1.23 11.69 -4.90
N ASN A 214 1.21 12.36 -6.05
CA ASN A 214 2.42 12.97 -6.61
C ASN A 214 2.65 14.28 -5.86
N GLU A 215 3.62 14.32 -4.95
CA GLU A 215 3.92 15.50 -4.12
C GLU A 215 4.43 16.70 -4.94
N VAL A 216 5.04 16.47 -6.10
CA VAL A 216 5.53 17.55 -6.96
C VAL A 216 4.37 18.25 -7.65
N GLU A 217 3.45 17.48 -8.20
CA GLU A 217 2.31 18.00 -8.96
C GLU A 217 1.07 18.26 -8.08
N GLN A 218 1.08 17.75 -6.85
CA GLN A 218 -0.03 17.76 -5.90
C GLN A 218 -1.30 17.14 -6.49
N ILE A 219 -1.17 16.01 -7.21
CA ILE A 219 -2.29 15.29 -7.82
C ILE A 219 -2.28 13.82 -7.42
N LEU A 220 -3.46 13.20 -7.42
CA LEU A 220 -3.55 11.75 -7.26
C LEU A 220 -3.21 11.01 -8.55
N THR A 221 -2.56 9.86 -8.41
CA THR A 221 -2.25 8.91 -9.48
C THR A 221 -2.68 7.50 -9.04
N CYS A 222 -3.07 6.66 -10.00
CA CYS A 222 -3.40 5.27 -9.77
C CYS A 222 -3.06 4.42 -11.01
N PRO A 223 -2.86 3.11 -10.86
CA PRO A 223 -2.52 2.24 -11.98
C PRO A 223 -3.72 2.06 -12.89
N TYR A 224 -3.47 1.95 -14.20
CA TYR A 224 -4.50 1.94 -15.23
C TYR A 224 -5.51 0.79 -15.04
N VAL A 225 -5.03 -0.34 -14.53
CA VAL A 225 -5.86 -1.50 -14.15
C VAL A 225 -7.05 -1.13 -13.28
N LEU A 226 -6.93 -0.14 -12.38
CA LEU A 226 -8.05 0.27 -11.52
C LEU A 226 -9.15 1.02 -12.26
N TYR A 227 -8.86 1.65 -13.41
CA TYR A 227 -9.90 2.25 -14.24
C TYR A 227 -10.81 1.19 -14.85
N LEU A 228 -10.27 0.01 -15.14
CA LEU A 228 -11.06 -1.09 -15.71
C LEU A 228 -12.01 -1.72 -14.68
N LEU A 229 -11.69 -1.61 -13.39
CA LEU A 229 -12.67 -1.93 -12.33
C LEU A 229 -13.91 -1.02 -12.41
N LEU A 230 -13.76 0.22 -12.88
CA LEU A 230 -14.86 1.19 -13.00
C LEU A 230 -15.80 0.87 -14.17
N ASP A 231 -15.29 0.20 -15.20
CA ASP A 231 -16.05 -0.16 -16.42
C ASP A 231 -16.72 -1.54 -16.31
N SER A 232 -16.50 -2.25 -15.20
CA SER A 232 -17.19 -3.51 -14.94
C SER A 232 -18.68 -3.27 -14.66
N SER A 233 -19.55 -4.10 -15.24
CA SER A 233 -21.01 -4.01 -15.15
C SER A 233 -21.58 -4.02 -13.71
N GLU A 234 -20.76 -4.30 -12.71
CA GLU A 234 -21.12 -4.27 -11.29
C GLU A 234 -21.20 -2.85 -10.72
N PHE A 235 -20.50 -1.87 -11.32
CA PHE A 235 -20.49 -0.49 -10.85
C PHE A 235 -20.87 0.47 -11.97
N PRO A 236 -22.13 0.53 -12.43
CA PRO A 236 -22.53 1.48 -13.46
C PRO A 236 -22.43 2.91 -12.90
N TRP A 237 -21.36 3.62 -13.28
CA TRP A 237 -21.21 5.04 -12.98
C TRP A 237 -22.23 5.81 -13.79
N ILE A 238 -23.40 6.05 -13.18
CA ILE A 238 -24.47 6.85 -13.77
C ILE A 238 -23.87 8.18 -14.24
N LYS A 239 -24.10 8.51 -15.51
CA LYS A 239 -23.64 9.67 -16.31
C LYS A 239 -23.96 11.06 -15.72
N GLU A 240 -24.34 11.15 -14.46
CA GLU A 240 -24.44 12.42 -13.76
C GLU A 240 -23.02 12.87 -13.39
N LEU A 241 -22.44 13.66 -14.28
CA LEU A 241 -21.15 14.33 -14.10
C LEU A 241 -21.21 15.20 -12.84
N CYS A 242 -20.62 14.73 -11.74
CA CYS A 242 -20.25 15.63 -10.65
C CYS A 242 -19.23 16.63 -11.20
N HIS A 243 -19.67 17.87 -11.38
CA HIS A 243 -18.83 18.96 -11.86
C HIS A 243 -17.77 19.28 -10.80
N ALA A 244 -16.54 18.76 -10.94
CA ALA A 244 -15.39 19.34 -10.25
C ALA A 244 -15.26 20.83 -10.69
N PRO A 245 -15.06 21.79 -9.78
CA PRO A 245 -14.88 23.20 -10.14
C PRO A 245 -13.79 23.35 -11.21
N LYS A 246 -14.07 24.13 -12.27
CA LYS A 246 -13.14 24.32 -13.40
C LYS A 246 -11.78 24.89 -12.97
N GLU A 247 -11.78 25.65 -11.89
CA GLU A 247 -10.63 26.41 -11.37
C GLU A 247 -9.47 25.50 -10.92
N ASN A 248 -9.73 24.22 -10.60
CA ASN A 248 -8.73 23.28 -10.08
C ASN A 248 -8.36 22.16 -11.07
N ARG A 249 -8.80 22.23 -12.33
CA ARG A 249 -8.49 21.22 -13.36
C ARG A 249 -7.24 21.64 -14.12
N VAL A 250 -6.26 20.75 -14.19
CA VAL A 250 -5.11 20.92 -15.09
C VAL A 250 -5.41 20.17 -16.38
N GLU A 251 -5.61 20.89 -17.49
CA GLU A 251 -5.74 20.27 -18.81
C GLU A 251 -4.37 19.75 -19.26
N VAL A 252 -4.13 18.45 -19.09
CA VAL A 252 -2.96 17.78 -19.65
C VAL A 252 -3.41 16.48 -20.31
N LYS A 253 -2.90 16.22 -21.52
CA LYS A 253 -3.27 15.03 -22.28
C LYS A 253 -2.70 13.77 -21.61
N PRO A 254 -3.44 12.65 -21.53
CA PRO A 254 -3.06 11.46 -20.77
C PRO A 254 -1.72 10.80 -21.17
N TRP A 255 -1.15 11.17 -22.32
CA TRP A 255 0.10 10.63 -22.87
C TRP A 255 1.29 11.60 -22.80
N GLN A 256 1.17 12.73 -22.11
CA GLN A 256 2.31 13.58 -21.82
C GLN A 256 2.93 13.10 -20.51
N PHE A 257 3.85 12.14 -20.66
CA PHE A 257 4.82 11.70 -19.66
C PHE A 257 6.17 12.37 -19.95
#